data_AF-A0AAU9LEE3-F1
#
_entry.id   AF-A0AAU9LEE3-F1
#
_cell.length_a   1.000
_cell.length_b   1.000
_cell.length_c   1.000
_cell.angle_alpha   90.00
_cell.angle_beta   90.00
_cell.angle_gamma   90.00
#
_symmetry.space_group_name_H-M   'P 1'
#
loop_
_entity.id
_entity.type
_entity.pdbx_description
1 polymer ?
#
loop_
_entity_poly.entity_id
_entity_poly.type
_entity_poly.pdbx_seq_one_letter_code
_entity_poly.pdbx_strand_id
1 'polypeptide(L)'
;MWKKLVESPTPSGFSFASNYRTAPPEHYMLMPETGIMIAYRFGVIVQFLTTVGPVTFSPLWRGPSEFQNHRVLTFALVYINHYVMVQLEGEYLMPPISALWIRHKDPSAAE
;
A
#
# COMPACT_ATOMS: atom_id res chain seq x y z
N MET A 1 11.28 7.93 -15.48
CA MET A 1 11.40 9.41 -15.39
C MET A 1 10.14 9.92 -14.71
N TRP A 2 10.17 10.03 -13.38
CA TRP A 2 9.00 10.44 -12.60
C TRP A 2 8.84 11.96 -12.76
N LYS A 3 7.79 12.39 -13.45
CA LYS A 3 7.46 13.82 -13.56
C LYS A 3 7.05 14.33 -12.19
N LYS A 4 7.48 15.57 -11.91
CA LYS A 4 7.22 16.36 -10.71
C LYS A 4 5.83 16.12 -10.15
N LEU A 5 5.78 15.81 -8.85
CA LEU A 5 4.61 16.04 -8.02
C LEU A 5 4.18 17.50 -8.24
N VAL A 6 2.90 17.70 -8.54
CA VAL A 6 2.31 19.03 -8.58
C VAL A 6 2.47 19.62 -7.18
N GLU A 7 3.38 20.59 -7.06
CA GLU A 7 3.48 21.44 -5.88
C GLU A 7 2.20 22.30 -5.85
N SER A 8 1.24 21.93 -5.00
CA SER A 8 0.14 22.82 -4.65
C SER A 8 0.71 24.05 -3.93
N PRO A 9 0.26 25.28 -4.24
CA PRO A 9 0.74 26.47 -3.54
C PRO A 9 0.35 26.35 -2.07
N THR A 10 1.36 26.35 -1.18
CA THR A 10 1.16 26.43 0.25
C THR A 10 0.56 27.79 0.58
N PRO A 11 -0.65 27.88 1.15
CA PRO A 11 -1.14 29.14 1.69
C PRO A 11 -0.27 29.46 2.91
N SER A 12 0.43 30.58 2.84
CA SER A 12 1.20 31.15 3.96
C SER A 12 0.25 31.42 5.12
N GLY A 13 0.17 30.49 6.09
CA GLY A 13 -0.64 30.67 7.29
C GLY A 13 -1.10 29.40 8.02
N PHE A 14 -0.93 28.21 7.45
CA PHE A 14 -1.33 26.97 8.13
C PHE A 14 -0.20 26.42 9.01
N SER A 15 -0.27 26.73 10.31
CA SER A 15 0.40 25.94 11.34
C SER A 15 -0.31 24.58 11.45
N PHE A 16 0.36 23.50 11.07
CA PHE A 16 -0.06 22.15 11.45
C PHE A 16 0.27 21.92 12.93
N ALA A 17 -0.49 22.55 13.83
CA ALA A 17 -0.60 22.03 15.18
C ALA A 17 -1.47 20.77 15.11
N SER A 18 -0.89 19.65 14.67
CA SER A 18 -1.55 18.37 14.75
C SER A 18 -1.66 18.00 16.23
N ASN A 19 -2.79 18.29 16.85
CA ASN A 19 -3.18 17.79 18.18
C ASN A 19 -3.36 16.24 18.21
N TYR A 20 -2.86 15.53 17.20
CA TYR A 20 -2.83 14.08 17.16
C TYR A 20 -1.55 13.61 17.85
N ARG A 21 -1.69 12.89 18.97
CA ARG A 21 -0.59 12.09 19.50
C ARG A 21 -0.23 11.07 18.42
N THR A 22 0.97 11.19 17.85
CA THR A 22 1.53 10.13 17.01
C THR A 22 1.68 8.88 17.85
N ALA A 23 1.36 7.71 17.29
CA ALA A 23 1.63 6.45 17.96
C ALA A 23 3.14 6.34 18.26
N PRO A 24 3.56 5.70 19.36
CA PRO A 24 4.97 5.36 19.57
C PRO A 24 5.52 4.51 18.40
N PRO A 25 6.82 4.64 18.04
CA PRO A 25 7.41 3.91 16.90
C PRO A 25 7.22 2.39 16.95
N GLU A 26 7.18 1.80 18.14
CA GLU A 26 6.92 0.38 18.36
C GLU A 26 5.51 -0.07 17.92
N HIS A 27 4.59 0.87 17.72
CA HIS A 27 3.24 0.63 17.21
C HIS A 27 3.10 0.97 15.73
N TYR A 28 4.19 1.35 15.05
CA TYR A 28 4.13 1.65 13.63
C TYR A 28 3.89 0.38 12.81
N MET A 29 2.99 0.51 11.85
CA MET A 29 2.81 -0.49 10.81
C MET A 29 4.00 -0.39 9.83
N LEU A 30 4.84 -1.42 9.83
CA LEU A 30 6.00 -1.52 8.94
C LEU A 30 5.62 -2.26 7.66
N MET A 31 5.94 -1.67 6.52
CA MET A 31 5.86 -2.33 5.22
C MET A 31 7.22 -2.97 4.90
N PRO A 32 7.28 -4.13 4.22
CA PRO A 32 6.17 -4.81 3.53
C PRO A 32 5.25 -5.68 4.39
N GLU A 33 5.60 -5.99 5.63
CA GLU A 33 4.93 -7.01 6.46
C GLU A 33 3.44 -6.68 6.69
N THR A 34 3.12 -5.40 6.90
CA THR A 34 1.73 -4.95 7.10
C THR A 34 0.89 -5.10 5.82
N GLY A 35 1.50 -5.08 4.63
CA GLY A 35 0.79 -5.11 3.35
C GLY A 35 -0.14 -6.32 3.21
N ILE A 36 0.30 -7.49 3.70
CA ILE A 36 -0.50 -8.72 3.66
C ILE A 36 -1.66 -8.69 4.66
N MET A 37 -1.47 -8.04 5.82
CA MET A 37 -2.51 -7.88 6.83
C MET A 37 -3.62 -6.94 6.35
N ILE A 38 -3.25 -5.83 5.69
CA ILE A 38 -4.19 -4.90 5.07
C ILE A 38 -4.99 -5.63 3.99
N ALA A 39 -4.29 -6.33 3.08
CA ALA A 39 -4.93 -7.06 2.00
C ALA A 39 -5.96 -8.07 2.53
N TYR A 40 -5.57 -8.88 3.52
CA TYR A 40 -6.44 -9.87 4.14
C TYR A 40 -7.61 -9.25 4.91
N ARG A 41 -7.36 -8.25 5.76
CA ARG A 41 -8.38 -7.67 6.65
C ARG A 41 -9.47 -6.93 5.88
N PHE A 42 -9.08 -6.23 4.81
CA PHE A 42 -10.00 -5.37 4.06
C PHE A 42 -10.43 -5.96 2.72
N GLY A 43 -9.87 -7.11 2.30
CA GLY A 43 -10.23 -7.72 1.03
C GLY A 43 -9.79 -6.90 -0.17
N VAL A 44 -8.61 -6.31 -0.10
CA VAL A 44 -8.08 -5.41 -1.12
C VAL A 44 -6.75 -5.92 -1.64
N ILE A 45 -6.39 -5.51 -2.85
CA ILE A 45 -5.04 -5.69 -3.39
C ILE A 45 -4.21 -4.51 -2.91
N VAL A 46 -3.08 -4.78 -2.26
CA VAL A 46 -2.16 -3.74 -1.80
C VAL A 46 -0.93 -3.73 -2.69
N GLN A 47 -0.62 -2.60 -3.29
CA GLN A 47 0.65 -2.38 -3.99
C GLN A 47 1.55 -1.53 -3.10
N PHE A 48 2.82 -1.89 -3.01
CA PHE A 48 3.80 -1.15 -2.25
C PHE A 48 5.00 -0.81 -3.14
N LEU A 49 5.24 0.48 -3.33
CA LEU A 49 6.27 1.02 -4.19
C LEU A 49 7.44 1.53 -3.33
N THR A 50 8.63 1.00 -3.58
CA THR A 50 9.85 1.42 -2.89
C THR A 50 11.01 1.55 -3.86
N THR A 51 12.10 2.15 -3.40
CA THR A 51 13.36 2.22 -4.14
C THR A 51 14.05 0.86 -4.28
N VAL A 52 13.75 -0.11 -3.40
CA VAL A 52 14.28 -1.48 -3.48
C VAL A 52 13.52 -2.31 -4.52
N GLY A 53 12.23 -2.03 -4.69
CA GLY A 53 11.39 -2.67 -5.69
C GLY A 53 9.90 -2.59 -5.32
N PRO A 54 9.01 -2.69 -6.31
CA PRO A 54 7.57 -2.71 -6.06
C PRO A 54 7.09 -4.14 -5.76
N VAL A 55 6.04 -4.28 -4.94
CA VAL A 55 5.46 -5.58 -4.58
C VAL A 55 3.94 -5.48 -4.42
N THR A 56 3.24 -6.55 -4.79
CA THR A 56 1.78 -6.69 -4.64
C THR A 56 1.44 -7.71 -3.58
N PHE A 57 0.51 -7.38 -2.69
CA PHE A 57 -0.10 -8.27 -1.70
C PHE A 57 -1.57 -8.49 -2.07
N SER A 58 -1.97 -9.75 -2.16
CA SER A 58 -3.35 -10.16 -2.36
C SER A 58 -3.88 -10.80 -1.07
N PRO A 59 -5.20 -10.85 -0.84
CA PRO A 59 -5.77 -11.60 0.28
C PRO A 59 -5.28 -13.04 0.28
N LEU A 60 -4.95 -13.57 1.47
CA LEU A 60 -4.33 -14.89 1.58
C LEU A 60 -5.32 -16.06 1.46
N TRP A 61 -6.50 -15.95 2.07
CA TRP A 61 -7.37 -17.12 2.31
C TRP A 61 -8.79 -16.96 1.75
N ARG A 62 -9.05 -15.87 1.04
CA ARG A 62 -10.38 -15.59 0.51
C ARG A 62 -10.27 -15.39 -0.99
N GLY A 63 -11.14 -16.09 -1.72
CA GLY A 63 -11.14 -16.09 -3.18
C GLY A 63 -11.72 -14.80 -3.78
N PRO A 64 -11.57 -14.58 -5.10
CA PRO A 64 -12.16 -13.44 -5.81
C PRO A 64 -13.69 -13.38 -5.66
N SER A 65 -14.34 -14.54 -5.50
CA SER A 65 -15.79 -14.65 -5.28
C SER A 65 -16.25 -14.03 -3.96
N GLU A 66 -15.37 -13.94 -2.97
CA GLU A 66 -15.66 -13.35 -1.66
C GLU A 66 -15.49 -11.83 -1.64
N PHE A 67 -14.77 -11.27 -2.61
CA PHE A 67 -14.53 -9.83 -2.73
C PHE A 67 -15.14 -9.29 -4.02
N GLN A 68 -16.40 -8.85 -3.93
CA GLN A 68 -17.18 -8.36 -5.08
C GLN A 68 -16.57 -7.14 -5.80
N ASN A 69 -15.66 -6.40 -5.15
CA ASN A 69 -14.98 -5.26 -5.74
C ASN A 69 -13.47 -5.37 -5.52
N HIS A 70 -12.71 -5.62 -6.59
CA HIS A 70 -11.25 -5.58 -6.57
C HIS A 70 -10.77 -4.14 -6.41
N ARG A 71 -10.60 -3.70 -5.16
CA ARG A 71 -10.02 -2.40 -4.83
C ARG A 71 -8.52 -2.55 -4.70
N VAL A 72 -7.78 -1.66 -5.37
CA VAL A 72 -6.33 -1.57 -5.27
C VAL A 72 -5.97 -0.38 -4.39
N LEU A 73 -5.16 -0.61 -3.36
CA LEU A 73 -4.55 0.44 -2.55
C LEU A 73 -3.05 0.47 -2.85
N THR A 74 -2.55 1.61 -3.32
CA THR A 74 -1.11 1.76 -3.59
C THR A 74 -0.48 2.64 -2.53
N PHE A 75 0.54 2.12 -1.87
CA PHE A 75 1.38 2.86 -0.94
C PHE A 75 2.77 3.06 -1.54
N ALA A 76 3.36 4.22 -1.35
CA ALA A 76 4.73 4.51 -1.73
C ALA A 76 5.56 4.87 -0.51
N LEU A 77 6.79 4.37 -0.44
CA LEU A 77 7.79 4.82 0.51
C LEU A 77 8.54 6.04 -0.06
N VAL A 78 8.41 7.17 0.63
CA VAL A 78 9.06 8.44 0.29
C VAL A 78 10.04 8.80 1.40
N TYR A 79 11.21 9.34 1.02
CA TYR A 79 12.29 9.72 1.94
C TYR A 79 12.73 8.62 2.92
N ILE A 80 12.51 7.35 2.58
CA ILE A 80 12.94 6.14 3.33
C ILE A 80 12.18 5.92 4.65
N ASN A 81 11.33 6.86 5.09
CA ASN A 81 10.63 6.78 6.37
C ASN A 81 9.15 7.20 6.35
N HIS A 82 8.61 7.64 5.21
CA HIS A 82 7.20 8.05 5.12
C HIS A 82 6.43 7.20 4.11
N TYR A 83 5.31 6.63 4.55
CA TYR A 83 4.36 5.96 3.67
C TYR A 83 3.26 6.91 3.27
N VAL A 84 2.99 7.01 1.96
CA VAL A 84 1.88 7.79 1.42
C VAL A 84 1.01 6.89 0.56
N MET A 85 -0.31 7.09 0.63
CA MET A 85 -1.23 6.47 -0.32
C MET A 85 -1.18 7.27 -1.61
N VAL A 86 -1.02 6.58 -2.74
CA VAL A 86 -0.96 7.19 -4.07
C VAL A 86 -1.99 6.55 -4.98
N GLN A 87 -2.46 7.32 -5.95
CA GLN A 87 -3.26 6.81 -7.06
C GLN A 87 -2.35 6.65 -8.26
N LEU A 88 -2.36 5.46 -8.87
CA LEU A 88 -1.66 5.22 -10.12
C LEU A 88 -2.57 5.59 -11.29
N GLU A 89 -2.01 6.28 -12.28
CA GLU A 89 -2.72 6.74 -13.47
C GLU A 89 -2.04 6.22 -14.74
N GLY A 90 -2.85 6.02 -15.78
CA GLY A 90 -2.39 5.47 -17.06
C GLY A 90 -2.14 3.97 -17.03
N GLU A 91 -1.48 3.47 -18.07
CA GLU A 91 -1.09 2.07 -18.18
C GLU A 91 0.19 1.81 -17.39
N TYR A 92 0.15 0.84 -16.49
CA TYR A 92 1.30 0.40 -15.72
C TYR A 92 1.29 -1.11 -15.55
N LEU A 93 2.49 -1.68 -15.44
CA LEU A 93 2.64 -3.09 -15.14
C LEU A 93 2.28 -3.35 -13.68
N MET A 94 1.54 -4.42 -13.44
CA MET A 94 1.26 -4.87 -12.09
C MET A 94 2.58 -5.30 -11.41
N PRO A 95 2.89 -4.78 -10.20
CA PRO A 95 4.08 -5.21 -9.48
C PRO A 95 4.06 -6.70 -9.17
N PRO A 96 5.24 -7.35 -9.06
CA PRO A 96 5.35 -8.76 -8.70
C PRO A 96 4.59 -9.10 -7.42
N ILE A 97 3.92 -10.24 -7.41
CA ILE A 97 3.23 -10.72 -6.22
C ILE A 97 4.23 -11.14 -5.13
N SER A 98 3.93 -10.82 -3.88
CA SER A 98 4.80 -11.12 -2.75
C SER A 98 5.06 -12.63 -2.64
N ALA A 99 6.32 -12.99 -2.38
CA ALA A 99 6.72 -14.36 -2.10
C ALA A 99 5.98 -14.94 -0.88
N LEU A 100 5.62 -14.10 0.10
CA LEU A 100 4.82 -14.51 1.26
C LEU A 100 3.43 -15.00 0.82
N TRP A 101 2.81 -14.31 -0.12
CA TRP A 101 1.52 -14.75 -0.66
C TRP A 101 1.66 -16.06 -1.43
N ILE A 102 2.67 -16.17 -2.30
CA ILE A 102 2.91 -17.40 -3.06
C ILE A 102 3.02 -18.61 -2.14
N ARG A 103 3.74 -18.45 -1.01
CA ARG A 103 4.02 -19.51 -0.04
C ARG A 103 2.85 -19.86 0.88
N HIS A 104 2.01 -18.89 1.22
CA HIS A 104 1.02 -19.03 2.31
C HIS A 104 -0.44 -18.90 1.90
N LYS A 105 -0.72 -18.66 0.61
CA LYS A 105 -2.10 -18.58 0.12
C LYS A 105 -2.83 -19.90 0.31
N ASP A 106 -4.12 -19.80 0.59
CA ASP A 106 -5.04 -20.91 0.44
C ASP A 106 -5.25 -21.19 -1.07
N PRO A 107 -5.44 -22.46 -1.49
CA PRO A 107 -5.78 -22.78 -2.88
C PRO A 107 -6.98 -22.00 -3.40
N SER A 108 -8.00 -21.76 -2.58
CA SER A 108 -9.20 -20.97 -2.95
C SER A 108 -8.90 -19.51 -3.26
N ALA A 109 -7.78 -18.97 -2.77
CA ALA A 109 -7.36 -17.60 -3.07
C ALA A 109 -6.62 -17.48 -4.41
N ALA A 110 -6.26 -18.61 -5.05
CA ALA A 110 -5.58 -18.65 -6.34
C ALA A 110 -6.51 -18.95 -7.52
N GLU A 111 -7.76 -19.31 -7.24
CA GLU A 111 -8.82 -19.59 -8.21
C GLU A 111 -9.37 -18.29 -8.82
#